data_AF-A0A966WH75-F1
#
_entry.id   AF-A0A966WH75-F1
#
_cell.length_a   1.000
_cell.length_b   1.000
_cell.length_c   1.000
_cell.angle_alpha   90.00
_cell.angle_beta   90.00
_cell.angle_gamma   90.00
#
_symmetry.space_group_name_H-M   'P 1'
#
loop_
_entity.id
_entity.type
_entity.pdbx_description
1 polymer ?
#
loop_
_entity_poly.entity_id
_entity_poly.type
_entity_poly.pdbx_seq_one_letter_code
_entity_poly.pdbx_strand_id
1 'polypeptide(L)'
;MNGQSWFNALCYEAGLWAVTKRPSLAFQPWFKMLMAYCRPDWAEWKTKIVMEKVDEQAAVLVKQWEKEERETRANALADQAKKLFPDAIVTPLPNAIVPSVMIEKAPPADASEAVKALGGELRITYQLKGPGEP
;
A
#
# COMPACT_ATOMS: atom_id res chain seq x y z
N MET A 1 20.80 -11.68 15.86
CA MET A 1 20.63 -12.75 16.87
C MET A 1 21.63 -13.85 16.61
N ASN A 2 22.32 -14.31 17.66
CA ASN A 2 23.22 -15.46 17.60
C ASN A 2 22.44 -16.77 17.79
N GLY A 3 23.02 -17.91 17.40
CA GLY A 3 22.35 -19.22 17.52
C GLY A 3 21.91 -19.58 18.94
N GLN A 4 22.65 -19.12 19.95
CA GLN A 4 22.31 -19.30 21.36
C GLN A 4 21.06 -18.50 21.78
N SER A 5 20.93 -17.24 21.35
CA SER A 5 19.74 -16.43 21.62
C SER A 5 18.48 -17.03 20.98
N TRP A 6 18.62 -17.58 19.78
CA TRP A 6 17.50 -18.25 19.11
C TRP A 6 17.08 -19.53 19.85
N PHE A 7 18.04 -20.33 20.33
CA PHE A 7 17.75 -21.49 21.16
C PHE A 7 17.05 -21.10 22.47
N ASN A 8 17.53 -20.06 23.16
CA ASN A 8 16.90 -19.53 24.37
C ASN A 8 15.44 -19.08 24.11
N ALA A 9 15.21 -18.38 23.00
CA ALA A 9 13.86 -17.97 22.60
C ALA A 9 12.92 -19.18 22.40
N LEU A 10 13.40 -20.24 21.75
CA LEU A 10 12.65 -21.49 21.60
C LEU A 10 12.40 -22.18 22.95
N CYS A 11 13.38 -22.20 23.85
CA CYS A 11 13.21 -22.74 25.20
C CYS A 11 12.11 -22.02 25.96
N TYR A 12 12.00 -20.69 25.81
CA TYR A 12 10.93 -19.91 26.41
C TYR A 12 9.56 -20.31 25.84
N GLU A 13 9.44 -20.47 24.52
CA GLU A 13 8.18 -20.84 23.87
C GLU A 13 7.75 -22.27 24.21
N ALA A 14 8.69 -23.22 24.24
CA ALA A 14 8.45 -24.57 24.73
C ALA A 14 8.06 -24.57 26.22
N GLY A 15 8.67 -23.71 27.03
CA GLY A 15 8.31 -23.50 28.43
C GLY A 15 6.89 -22.98 28.60
N LEU A 16 6.48 -21.97 27.81
CA LEU A 16 5.10 -21.50 27.78
C LEU A 16 4.14 -22.63 27.41
N TRP A 17 4.44 -23.40 26.37
CA TRP A 17 3.62 -24.55 25.99
C TRP A 17 3.53 -25.60 27.09
N ALA A 18 4.65 -25.93 27.75
CA ALA A 18 4.68 -26.87 28.87
C ALA A 18 3.79 -26.40 30.04
N VAL A 19 3.76 -25.10 30.34
CA VAL A 19 2.87 -24.53 31.37
C VAL A 19 1.41 -24.64 30.97
N THR A 20 1.05 -24.46 29.69
CA THR A 20 -0.34 -24.65 29.24
C THR A 20 -0.83 -26.08 29.45
N LYS A 21 0.07 -27.07 29.30
CA LYS A 21 -0.26 -28.50 29.50
C LYS A 21 -0.20 -28.91 30.97
N ARG A 22 0.71 -28.34 31.75
CA ARG A 22 0.90 -28.65 33.17
C ARG A 22 1.15 -27.37 33.97
N PRO A 23 0.11 -26.71 34.48
CA PRO A 23 0.22 -25.46 35.22
C PRO A 23 1.08 -25.55 36.48
N SER A 24 1.20 -26.74 37.08
CA SER A 24 2.03 -26.97 38.27
C SER A 24 3.52 -26.65 38.04
N LEU A 25 4.00 -26.68 36.79
CA LEU A 25 5.38 -26.35 36.43
C LEU A 25 5.68 -24.85 36.65
N ALA A 26 4.70 -23.98 36.46
CA ALA A 26 4.88 -22.53 36.61
C ALA A 26 5.25 -22.12 38.05
N PHE A 27 4.91 -22.96 39.04
CA PHE A 27 5.20 -22.68 40.45
C PHE A 27 6.60 -23.13 40.88
N GLN A 28 7.29 -23.92 40.06
CA GLN A 28 8.61 -24.44 40.40
C GLN A 28 9.68 -23.33 40.31
N PRO A 29 10.50 -23.11 41.37
CA PRO A 29 11.49 -22.03 41.39
C PRO A 29 12.51 -22.10 40.25
N TRP A 30 12.99 -23.30 39.93
CA TRP A 30 13.95 -23.52 38.83
C TRP A 30 13.35 -23.14 37.47
N PHE A 31 12.06 -23.43 37.26
CA PHE A 31 11.36 -23.14 36.02
C PHE A 31 11.17 -21.63 35.85
N LYS A 32 10.80 -20.91 36.93
CA LYS A 32 10.72 -19.44 36.91
C LYS A 32 12.06 -18.80 36.54
N MET A 33 13.16 -19.32 37.08
CA MET A 33 14.51 -18.82 36.78
C MET A 33 14.90 -19.08 35.31
N LEU A 34 14.61 -20.27 34.78
CA LEU A 34 14.81 -20.59 33.37
C LEU A 34 14.03 -19.64 32.47
N MET A 35 12.74 -19.46 32.73
CA MET A 35 11.88 -18.57 31.96
C MET A 35 12.37 -17.12 32.05
N ALA A 36 12.81 -16.65 33.21
CA ALA A 36 13.36 -15.31 33.38
C ALA A 36 14.64 -15.10 32.55
N TYR A 37 15.52 -16.11 32.48
CA TYR A 37 16.74 -16.06 31.69
C TYR A 37 16.45 -16.03 30.18
N CYS A 38 15.51 -16.84 29.70
CA CYS A 38 15.18 -16.93 28.27
C CYS A 38 14.25 -15.81 27.77
N ARG A 39 13.58 -15.10 28.68
CA ARG A 39 12.58 -14.06 28.34
C ARG A 39 13.11 -12.93 27.45
N PRO A 40 14.30 -12.35 27.69
CA PRO A 40 14.80 -11.24 26.89
C PRO A 40 15.01 -11.65 25.43
N ASP A 41 15.67 -12.79 25.20
CA ASP A 41 15.92 -13.32 23.86
C ASP A 41 14.60 -13.62 23.12
N TRP A 42 13.61 -14.19 23.82
CA TRP A 42 12.28 -14.43 23.25
C TRP A 42 11.55 -13.13 22.88
N ALA A 43 11.61 -12.13 23.76
CA ALA A 43 10.96 -10.84 23.54
C ALA A 43 11.60 -10.09 22.36
N GLU A 44 12.93 -10.08 22.26
CA GLU A 44 13.65 -9.51 21.12
C GLU A 44 13.23 -10.20 19.81
N TRP A 45 13.21 -11.53 19.80
CA TRP A 45 12.81 -12.31 18.63
C TRP A 45 11.37 -12.02 18.19
N LYS A 46 10.40 -12.04 19.10
CA LYS A 46 9.00 -11.72 18.78
C LYS A 46 8.83 -10.29 18.31
N THR A 47 9.54 -9.34 18.94
CA THR A 47 9.50 -7.93 18.53
C THR A 47 9.99 -7.77 17.11
N LYS A 48 11.10 -8.44 16.75
CA LYS A 48 11.63 -8.40 15.39
C LYS A 48 10.62 -8.91 14.36
N ILE A 49 10.00 -10.07 14.61
CA ILE A 49 8.97 -10.63 13.71
C ILE A 49 7.78 -9.67 13.56
N VAL A 50 7.31 -9.09 14.67
CA VAL A 50 6.17 -8.16 14.63
C VAL A 50 6.53 -6.90 13.84
N MET A 51 7.72 -6.34 14.05
CA MET A 51 8.17 -5.16 13.29
C MET A 51 8.34 -5.45 11.80
N GLU A 52 8.90 -6.60 11.42
CA GLU A 52 8.97 -7.00 10.01
C GLU A 52 7.56 -7.09 9.39
N LYS A 53 6.59 -7.66 10.11
CA LYS A 53 5.20 -7.73 9.64
C LYS A 53 4.53 -6.37 9.55
N VAL A 54 4.80 -5.47 10.50
CA VAL A 54 4.29 -4.09 10.47
C VAL A 54 4.85 -3.34 9.27
N ASP A 55 6.14 -3.50 8.98
CA ASP A 55 6.78 -2.90 7.80
C ASP A 55 6.17 -3.43 6.50
N GLU A 56 5.92 -4.74 6.40
CA GLU A 56 5.22 -5.33 5.26
C GLU A 56 3.81 -4.74 5.07
N GLN A 57 3.04 -4.62 6.16
CA GLN A 57 1.70 -4.03 6.13
C GLN A 57 1.73 -2.55 5.75
N ALA A 58 2.67 -1.79 6.29
CA ALA A 58 2.87 -0.38 5.94
C ALA A 58 3.21 -0.22 4.46
N ALA A 59 4.09 -1.06 3.90
CA ALA A 59 4.43 -1.03 2.49
C ALA A 59 3.24 -1.33 1.58
N VAL A 60 2.34 -2.23 1.98
CA VAL A 60 1.08 -2.49 1.25
C VAL A 60 0.16 -1.28 1.29
N LEU A 61 0.00 -0.64 2.46
CA LEU A 61 -0.84 0.55 2.61
C LEU A 61 -0.33 1.74 1.79
N VAL A 62 0.99 1.99 1.79
CA VAL A 62 1.58 3.07 0.97
C VAL A 62 1.28 2.85 -0.51
N LYS A 63 1.46 1.62 -1.02
CA LYS A 63 1.13 1.30 -2.41
C LYS A 63 -0.35 1.49 -2.73
N GLN A 64 -1.22 1.16 -1.77
CA GLN A 64 -2.65 1.37 -1.93
C GLN A 64 -2.99 2.86 -1.98
N TRP A 65 -2.44 3.67 -1.08
CA TRP A 65 -2.65 5.12 -1.08
C TRP A 65 -2.13 5.79 -2.34
N GLU A 66 -0.96 5.40 -2.85
CA GLU A 66 -0.45 5.91 -4.13
C GLU A 66 -1.42 5.63 -5.29
N LYS A 67 -2.04 4.45 -5.30
CA LYS A 67 -3.04 4.09 -6.32
C LYS A 67 -4.31 4.93 -6.17
N GLU A 68 -4.86 5.01 -4.97
CA GLU A 68 -6.06 5.79 -4.65
C GLU A 68 -5.86 7.28 -4.93
N GLU A 69 -4.69 7.83 -4.62
CA GLU A 69 -4.34 9.22 -4.91
C GLU A 69 -4.30 9.47 -6.43
N ARG A 70 -3.68 8.58 -7.21
CA ARG A 70 -3.64 8.68 -8.68
C ARG A 70 -5.04 8.60 -9.28
N GLU A 71 -5.89 7.69 -8.79
CA GLU A 71 -7.29 7.59 -9.19
C GLU A 71 -8.06 8.88 -8.88
N THR A 72 -7.90 9.41 -7.66
CA THR A 72 -8.55 10.65 -7.23
C THR A 72 -8.12 11.83 -8.09
N ARG A 73 -6.82 11.97 -8.38
CA ARG A 73 -6.29 13.02 -9.25
C ARG A 73 -6.81 12.89 -10.69
N ALA A 74 -6.81 11.69 -11.26
CA ALA A 74 -7.32 11.45 -12.62
C ALA A 74 -8.82 11.75 -12.74
N ASN A 75 -9.61 11.39 -11.73
CA ASN A 75 -11.04 11.69 -11.67
C ASN A 75 -11.30 13.20 -11.53
N ALA A 76 -10.56 13.90 -10.67
CA ALA A 76 -10.65 15.35 -10.54
C ALA A 76 -10.31 16.08 -11.85
N LEU A 77 -9.29 15.60 -12.58
CA LEU A 77 -8.96 16.08 -13.92
C LEU A 77 -10.11 15.83 -14.91
N ALA A 78 -10.75 14.66 -14.85
CA ALA A 78 -11.85 14.31 -15.74
C ALA A 78 -13.06 15.23 -15.51
N ASP A 79 -13.36 15.55 -14.24
CA ASP A 79 -14.42 16.49 -13.90
C ASP A 79 -14.14 17.91 -14.37
N GLN A 80 -12.88 18.38 -14.31
CA GLN A 80 -12.49 19.67 -14.88
C GLN A 80 -12.56 19.67 -16.40
N ALA A 81 -12.09 18.61 -17.05
CA ALA A 81 -12.14 18.47 -18.50
C ALA A 81 -13.58 18.44 -19.03
N LYS A 82 -14.51 17.75 -18.34
CA LYS A 82 -15.94 17.77 -18.68
C LYS A 82 -16.56 19.17 -18.62
N LYS A 83 -16.12 20.03 -17.68
CA LYS A 83 -16.59 21.43 -17.61
C LYS A 83 -16.10 22.27 -18.78
N LEU A 84 -14.88 22.03 -19.26
CA LEU A 84 -14.27 22.77 -20.36
C LEU A 84 -14.68 22.25 -21.73
N PHE A 85 -14.98 20.96 -21.84
CA PHE A 85 -15.34 20.27 -23.08
C PHE A 85 -16.61 19.42 -22.86
N PRO A 86 -17.80 20.05 -22.80
CA PRO A 86 -19.05 19.36 -22.50
C PRO A 86 -19.46 18.35 -23.59
N ASP A 87 -19.07 18.59 -24.84
CA ASP A 87 -19.42 17.75 -26.00
C ASP A 87 -18.39 16.64 -26.29
N ALA A 88 -17.39 16.46 -25.42
CA ALA A 88 -16.32 15.49 -25.60
C ALA A 88 -16.45 14.30 -24.64
N ILE A 89 -16.01 13.12 -25.08
CA ILE A 89 -15.89 11.94 -24.23
C ILE A 89 -14.60 12.08 -23.43
N VAL A 90 -14.72 12.18 -22.10
CA VAL A 90 -13.58 12.35 -21.19
C VAL A 90 -13.36 11.08 -20.40
N THR A 91 -12.19 10.46 -20.57
CA THR A 91 -11.80 9.22 -19.90
C THR A 91 -10.60 9.46 -18.98
N PRO A 92 -10.71 9.20 -17.66
CA PRO A 92 -9.58 9.33 -16.73
C PRO A 92 -8.55 8.22 -16.97
N LEU A 93 -7.28 8.57 -16.94
CA LEU A 93 -6.12 7.68 -17.10
C LEU A 93 -5.23 7.73 -15.85
N PRO A 94 -5.61 7.04 -14.76
CA PRO A 94 -4.84 7.04 -13.51
C PRO A 94 -3.51 6.28 -13.61
N ASN A 95 -3.40 5.35 -14.57
CA ASN A 95 -2.22 4.50 -14.78
C ASN A 95 -1.18 5.11 -15.74
N ALA A 96 -1.41 6.31 -16.26
CA ALA A 96 -0.43 7.02 -17.07
C ALA A 96 0.78 7.46 -16.21
N ILE A 97 1.95 7.66 -16.83
CA ILE A 97 3.18 8.14 -16.16
C ILE A 97 2.90 9.36 -15.28
N VAL A 98 2.00 10.23 -15.74
CA VAL A 98 1.38 11.29 -14.97
C VAL A 98 -0.14 11.08 -15.04
N PRO A 99 -0.88 11.10 -13.91
CA PRO A 99 -2.34 11.05 -13.93
C PRO A 99 -2.89 12.07 -14.94
N SER A 100 -3.66 11.59 -15.91
CA SER A 100 -4.08 12.40 -17.05
C SER A 100 -5.50 12.02 -17.48
N VAL A 101 -6.03 12.75 -18.45
CA VAL A 101 -7.34 12.49 -19.05
C VAL A 101 -7.18 12.39 -20.55
N MET A 102 -7.93 11.49 -21.14
CA MET A 102 -8.12 11.41 -22.58
C MET A 102 -9.42 12.13 -22.93
N ILE A 103 -9.35 13.01 -23.93
CA ILE A 103 -10.51 13.76 -24.40
C ILE A 103 -10.68 13.39 -25.86
N GLU A 104 -11.66 12.53 -26.13
CA GLU A 104 -12.07 12.19 -27.48
C GLU A 104 -13.14 13.19 -27.91
N LYS A 105 -12.81 14.01 -28.91
CA LYS A 105 -13.81 14.88 -29.54
C LYS A 105 -14.42 14.09 -30.69
N ALA A 106 -15.72 13.80 -30.62
CA ALA A 106 -16.43 13.22 -31.75
C ALA A 106 -16.20 14.13 -32.97
N PRO A 107 -15.82 13.58 -34.13
CA PRO A 107 -15.66 14.39 -35.33
C PRO A 107 -16.99 15.10 -35.62
N PRO A 108 -16.97 16.41 -35.94
CA PRO A 108 -18.16 17.12 -36.39
C PRO A 108 -18.88 16.32 -37.48
N ALA A 109 -20.23 16.36 -37.52
CA ALA A 109 -21.01 15.57 -38.48
C ALA A 109 -20.62 15.84 -39.96
N ASP A 110 -20.07 17.03 -40.19
CA ASP A 110 -19.55 17.60 -41.43
C ASP A 110 -18.05 17.36 -41.68
N ALA A 111 -17.34 16.63 -40.80
CA ALA A 111 -15.93 16.34 -40.98
C ALA A 111 -15.66 15.32 -42.11
N SER A 112 -14.55 15.50 -42.82
CA SER A 112 -14.16 14.61 -43.94
C SER A 112 -13.85 13.20 -43.45
N GLU A 113 -14.03 12.20 -44.34
CA GLU A 113 -13.75 10.78 -44.04
C GLU A 113 -12.32 10.53 -43.53
N ALA A 114 -11.34 11.35 -43.95
CA ALA A 114 -9.97 11.28 -43.46
C ALA A 114 -9.82 11.74 -42.00
N VAL A 115 -10.59 12.74 -41.57
CA VAL A 115 -10.62 13.24 -40.18
C VAL A 115 -11.39 12.27 -39.27
N LYS A 116 -12.42 11.61 -39.81
CA LYS A 116 -13.10 10.48 -39.13
C LYS A 116 -12.20 9.26 -38.99
N ALA A 117 -11.34 8.97 -39.99
CA ALA A 117 -10.40 7.85 -39.99
C ALA A 117 -9.13 8.08 -39.14
N LEU A 118 -8.72 9.33 -38.92
CA LEU A 118 -7.52 9.67 -38.14
C LEU A 118 -7.74 9.67 -36.62
N GLY A 119 -8.99 9.55 -36.14
CA GLY A 119 -9.32 9.45 -34.72
C GLY A 119 -8.96 10.72 -33.95
N GLY A 120 -9.97 11.51 -33.56
CA GLY A 120 -9.82 12.75 -32.80
C GLY A 120 -9.31 12.57 -31.36
N GLU A 121 -8.22 11.85 -31.16
CA GLU A 121 -7.58 11.63 -29.86
C GLU A 121 -6.62 12.78 -29.56
N LEU A 122 -7.11 13.77 -28.80
CA LEU A 122 -6.26 14.81 -28.23
C LEU A 122 -5.92 14.42 -26.78
N ARG A 123 -4.66 14.02 -26.55
CA ARG A 123 -4.17 13.75 -25.19
C ARG A 123 -3.75 15.06 -24.52
N ILE A 124 -4.61 15.62 -23.67
CA ILE A 124 -4.27 16.79 -22.85
C ILE A 124 -3.79 16.32 -21.48
N THR A 125 -2.48 16.45 -21.23
CA THR A 125 -1.90 16.33 -19.88
C THR A 125 -2.00 17.69 -19.20
N TYR A 126 -2.97 17.86 -18.30
CA TYR A 126 -3.08 19.06 -17.46
C TYR A 126 -2.34 18.82 -16.14
N GLN A 127 -1.36 19.65 -15.81
CA GLN A 127 -0.73 19.63 -14.49
C GLN A 127 -1.57 20.45 -13.51
N LEU A 128 -2.16 19.78 -12.53
CA LEU A 128 -2.77 20.45 -11.37
C LEU A 128 -1.66 21.10 -10.55
N LYS A 129 -1.70 22.44 -10.41
CA LYS A 129 -0.91 23.15 -9.40
C LYS A 129 -1.23 22.56 -8.02
N GLY A 130 -0.20 22.10 -7.31
CA GLY A 130 -0.36 21.55 -5.96
C GLY A 130 -0.84 22.62 -4.96
N PRO A 131 -1.46 22.22 -3.85
CA PRO A 131 -1.81 23.14 -2.77
C PRO A 131 -0.52 23.62 -2.08
N GLY A 132 0.11 24.65 -2.64
CA GLY A 132 1.36 25.19 -2.11
C GLY A 132 2.30 25.87 -3.11
N GLU A 133 2.01 25.86 -4.42
CA GLU A 133 2.81 26.63 -5.39
C GLU A 133 2.10 27.96 -5.77
N PRO A 134 2.82 29.10 -5.74
CA PRO A 134 2.28 30.40 -6.15
C PRO A 134 1.87 30.41 -7.63
#